data_AF-A0A1G1SX64-F1
#
_entry.id   AF-A0A1G1SX64-F1
#
_cell.length_a   1.000
_cell.length_b   1.000
_cell.length_c   1.000
_cell.angle_alpha   90.00
_cell.angle_beta   90.00
_cell.angle_gamma   90.00
#
_symmetry.space_group_name_H-M   'P 1'
#
loop_
_entity.id
_entity.type
_entity.pdbx_description
1 polymer ?
#
loop_
_entity_poly.entity_id
_entity_poly.type
_entity_poly.pdbx_seq_one_letter_code
_entity_poly.pdbx_strand_id
1 'polypeptide(L)'
;MLEAYKVAQLRPDLEDEIAAIVPKACWLNPDEFAAYYVADGTVKPITDDRTHLIGGNELDAVSGDISDSFRKLLRLKKQVA
;
A
#
# COMPACT_ATOMS: atom_id res chain seq x y z
N MET A 1 -0.62 7.31 5.82
CA MET A 1 -1.88 6.58 6.02
C MET A 1 -2.98 7.36 5.32
N LEU A 2 -3.58 6.72 4.32
CA LEU A 2 -4.69 7.26 3.52
C LEU A 2 -5.96 7.46 4.37
N GLU A 3 -6.23 6.54 5.29
CA GLU A 3 -7.42 6.61 6.17
C GLU A 3 -7.40 7.83 7.10
N ALA A 4 -6.25 8.15 7.70
CA ALA A 4 -6.12 9.32 8.55
C ALA A 4 -6.44 10.62 7.80
N TYR A 5 -6.00 10.74 6.54
CA TYR A 5 -6.33 11.88 5.67
C TYR A 5 -7.85 11.97 5.43
N LYS A 6 -8.50 10.85 5.09
CA LYS A 6 -9.96 10.79 4.86
C LYS A 6 -10.75 11.19 6.10
N VAL A 7 -10.40 10.65 7.26
CA VAL A 7 -11.10 10.97 8.52
C VAL A 7 -10.91 12.46 8.86
N ALA A 8 -9.72 13.03 8.64
CA ALA A 8 -9.49 14.46 8.86
C ALA A 8 -10.32 15.36 7.94
N GLN A 9 -10.57 14.97 6.68
CA GLN A 9 -11.47 15.70 5.78
C GLN A 9 -12.94 15.63 6.21
N LEU A 10 -13.38 14.49 6.76
CA LEU A 10 -14.75 14.29 7.24
C LEU A 10 -15.00 14.95 8.61
N ARG A 11 -13.97 15.00 9.46
CA ARG A 11 -14.00 15.51 10.83
C ARG A 11 -12.81 16.44 11.09
N PRO A 12 -12.80 17.63 10.44
CA PRO A 12 -11.74 18.61 10.65
C PRO A 12 -11.72 19.13 12.09
N ASP A 13 -12.83 19.02 12.82
CA ASP A 13 -12.92 19.36 14.24
C ASP A 13 -12.10 18.43 15.15
N LEU A 14 -11.74 17.23 14.67
CA LEU A 14 -10.95 16.24 15.42
C LEU A 14 -9.50 16.13 14.93
N GLU A 15 -9.02 17.09 14.15
CA GLU A 15 -7.72 17.00 13.47
C GLU A 15 -6.55 16.74 14.44
N ASP A 16 -6.54 17.38 15.61
CA ASP A 16 -5.50 17.19 16.62
C ASP A 16 -5.56 15.81 17.28
N GLU A 17 -6.76 15.26 17.51
CA GLU A 17 -6.94 13.90 18.02
C GLU A 17 -6.48 12.85 17.01
N ILE A 18 -6.81 13.06 15.73
CA ILE A 18 -6.34 12.19 14.64
C ILE A 18 -4.81 12.28 14.53
N ALA A 19 -4.24 13.49 14.67
CA ALA A 19 -2.79 13.71 14.59
C ALA A 19 -2.02 13.07 15.76
N ALA A 20 -2.68 12.89 16.91
CA ALA A 20 -2.13 12.17 18.05
C ALA A 20 -2.07 10.65 17.80
N ILE A 21 -2.96 10.09 16.97
CA ILE A 21 -2.97 8.66 16.60
C ILE A 21 -1.99 8.41 15.45
N VAL A 22 -2.06 9.22 14.39
CA VAL A 22 -1.17 9.14 13.23
C VAL A 22 -0.58 10.53 13.00
N PRO A 23 0.74 10.72 13.07
CA PRO A 23 1.35 12.02 12.82
C PRO A 23 0.95 12.59 11.46
N LYS A 24 0.65 13.89 11.39
CA LYS A 24 0.26 14.58 10.14
C LYS A 24 1.24 14.36 8.99
N ALA A 25 2.53 14.29 9.29
CA ALA A 25 3.58 14.03 8.29
C ALA A 25 3.41 12.66 7.60
N CYS A 26 2.66 11.74 8.20
CA CYS A 26 2.33 10.46 7.62
C CYS A 26 1.01 10.48 6.85
N TRP A 27 0.22 11.55 6.86
CA TRP A 27 -1.05 11.59 6.13
C TRP A 27 -0.78 11.76 4.64
N LEU A 28 -1.51 11.01 3.82
CA LEU A 28 -1.30 11.03 2.39
C LEU A 28 -2.64 11.30 1.71
N ASN A 29 -2.67 12.27 0.81
CA ASN A 29 -3.82 12.53 -0.03
C ASN A 29 -4.00 11.34 -1.00
N PRO A 30 -5.16 10.65 -0.99
CA PRO A 30 -5.40 9.56 -1.92
C PRO A 30 -5.34 9.97 -3.40
N ASP A 31 -5.62 11.23 -3.73
CA ASP A 31 -5.54 11.73 -5.12
C ASP A 31 -4.10 11.94 -5.59
N GLU A 32 -3.15 12.04 -4.66
CA GLU A 32 -1.70 12.15 -4.94
C GLU A 32 -0.98 10.81 -4.74
N PHE A 33 -1.72 9.71 -4.63
CA PHE A 33 -1.20 8.38 -4.40
C PHE A 33 -1.67 7.39 -5.47
N ALA A 34 -0.75 6.59 -5.99
CA ALA A 34 -1.07 5.47 -6.85
C ALA A 34 -0.23 4.25 -6.45
N ALA A 35 -0.87 3.08 -6.43
CA ALA A 35 -0.22 1.81 -6.16
C ALA A 35 -0.49 0.82 -7.28
N TYR A 36 0.56 0.15 -7.73
CA TYR A 36 0.51 -0.78 -8.84
C TYR A 36 1.21 -2.10 -8.49
N TYR A 37 0.68 -3.19 -9.03
CA TYR A 37 1.32 -4.50 -9.05
C TYR A 37 1.77 -4.83 -10.47
N VAL A 38 3.01 -5.33 -10.60
CA VAL A 38 3.55 -5.77 -11.89
C VAL A 38 3.14 -7.22 -12.13
N ALA A 39 2.37 -7.46 -13.18
CA ALA A 39 1.93 -8.80 -13.59
C ALA A 39 1.79 -8.87 -15.11
N ASP A 40 2.11 -10.03 -15.70
CA ASP A 40 1.91 -10.30 -17.12
C ASP A 40 2.60 -9.31 -18.08
N GLY A 41 3.76 -8.77 -17.66
CA GLY A 41 4.50 -7.77 -18.44
C GLY A 41 3.84 -6.37 -18.46
N THR A 42 2.82 -6.15 -17.65
CA THR A 42 2.14 -4.86 -17.47
C THR A 42 2.01 -4.51 -15.98
N VAL A 43 1.34 -3.40 -15.69
CA VAL A 43 0.97 -2.97 -14.34
C VAL A 43 -0.54 -3.03 -14.16
N LYS A 44 -0.99 -3.47 -12.99
CA LYS A 44 -2.40 -3.46 -12.56
C LYS A 44 -2.52 -2.55 -11.35
N PRO A 45 -3.44 -1.56 -11.32
CA PRO A 45 -3.68 -0.77 -10.13
C PRO A 45 -4.21 -1.67 -9.00
N ILE A 46 -3.74 -1.44 -7.78
CA ILE A 46 -4.17 -2.18 -6.57
C ILE A 46 -4.86 -1.28 -5.54
N THR A 47 -5.15 -0.03 -5.94
CA THR A 47 -6.04 0.87 -5.22
C THR A 47 -7.48 0.54 -5.59
N ASP A 48 -8.37 0.45 -4.60
CA ASP A 48 -9.80 0.28 -4.81
C ASP A 48 -10.43 1.63 -5.21
N ASP A 49 -11.08 1.69 -6.37
CA ASP A 49 -11.62 2.94 -6.94
C ASP A 49 -12.71 3.59 -6.07
N ARG A 50 -13.41 2.81 -5.24
CA ARG A 50 -14.48 3.33 -4.40
C ARG A 50 -13.95 3.92 -3.11
N THR A 51 -13.01 3.22 -2.48
CA THR A 51 -12.47 3.56 -1.16
C THR A 51 -11.17 4.33 -1.24
N HIS A 52 -10.49 4.38 -2.39
CA HIS A 52 -9.15 4.94 -2.58
C HIS A 52 -8.12 4.42 -1.56
N LEU A 53 -8.33 3.19 -1.07
CA LEU A 53 -7.41 2.47 -0.20
C LEU A 53 -6.78 1.33 -0.99
N ILE A 54 -5.65 0.83 -0.51
CA ILE A 54 -5.12 -0.43 -1.04
C ILE A 54 -5.98 -1.56 -0.47
N GLY A 55 -6.53 -2.40 -1.34
CA GLY A 55 -7.32 -3.54 -0.91
C GLY A 55 -6.47 -4.54 -0.11
N GLY A 56 -7.01 -5.05 1.00
CA GLY A 56 -6.28 -5.97 1.89
C GLY A 56 -5.95 -7.31 1.23
N ASN A 57 -6.86 -7.83 0.40
CA ASN A 57 -6.66 -9.09 -0.32
C ASN A 57 -5.53 -8.99 -1.35
N GLU A 58 -5.40 -7.83 -1.96
CA GLU A 58 -4.41 -7.47 -2.97
C GLU A 58 -3.02 -7.38 -2.32
N LEU A 59 -2.92 -6.77 -1.14
CA LEU A 59 -1.67 -6.74 -0.37
C LEU A 59 -1.20 -8.15 0.04
N ASP A 60 -2.10 -8.96 0.57
CA ASP A 60 -1.76 -10.31 1.02
C ASP A 60 -1.30 -11.20 -0.14
N ALA A 61 -2.04 -11.18 -1.26
CA ALA A 61 -1.69 -11.94 -2.46
C ALA A 61 -0.33 -11.53 -3.03
N VAL A 62 -0.09 -10.23 -3.19
CA VAL A 62 1.17 -9.69 -3.72
C VAL A 62 2.35 -10.02 -2.80
N SER A 63 2.15 -9.97 -1.48
CA SER A 63 3.21 -10.30 -0.51
C SER A 63 3.68 -11.76 -0.60
N GLY A 64 2.75 -12.69 -0.86
CA GLY A 64 3.03 -14.11 -1.05
C GLY A 64 3.86 -14.36 -2.31
N ASP A 65 3.43 -13.78 -3.43
CA ASP A 65 4.10 -13.91 -4.73
C ASP A 65 5.52 -13.33 -4.71
N ILE A 66 5.69 -12.15 -4.09
CA ILE A 66 7.00 -11.51 -3.91
C ILE A 66 7.91 -12.39 -3.05
N SER A 67 7.40 -12.91 -1.93
CA SER A 67 8.18 -13.74 -1.00
C SER A 67 8.67 -15.03 -1.67
N ASP A 68 7.81 -15.71 -2.43
CA ASP A 68 8.17 -16.94 -3.13
C ASP A 68 9.18 -16.67 -4.26
N SER A 69 8.95 -15.63 -5.06
CA SER A 69 9.87 -15.19 -6.12
C SER A 69 11.25 -14.87 -5.56
N PHE A 70 11.31 -14.11 -4.46
CA PHE A 70 12.57 -13.76 -3.80
C PHE A 70 13.31 -14.99 -3.28
N ARG A 71 12.60 -15.95 -2.66
CA ARG A 71 13.18 -17.23 -2.20
C ARG A 71 13.78 -18.03 -3.35
N LYS A 72 13.08 -18.14 -4.49
CA LYS A 72 13.57 -18.83 -5.69
C LYS A 72 14.85 -18.19 -6.23
N LEU A 73 14.90 -16.86 -6.30
CA LEU A 73 16.07 -16.11 -6.73
C LEU A 73 17.27 -16.32 -5.79
N LEU A 74 17.05 -16.30 -4.47
CA LEU A 74 18.10 -16.58 -3.50
C LEU A 74 18.67 -18.00 -3.65
N ARG A 75 17.83 -18.99 -3.96
CA ARG A 75 18.28 -20.37 -4.20
C ARG A 75 19.19 -20.45 -5.43
N LEU A 76 18.83 -19.80 -6.54
CA LEU A 76 19.65 -19.76 -7.74
C LEU A 76 20.99 -19.05 -7.48
N LYS A 77 20.98 -17.93 -6.76
CA LYS A 77 22.20 -17.20 -6.39
C LYS A 77 23.19 -18.07 -5.60
N LYS A 78 22.70 -18.95 -4.74
CA LYS A 78 23.53 -19.88 -3.95
C LYS A 78 24.14 -21.03 -4.77
N GLN A 79 23.60 -21.35 -5.95
CA GLN A 79 24.12 -22.42 -6.80
C GLN A 79 25.29 -21.97 -7.69
N VAL A 80 25.51 -20.65 -7.78
CA VAL A 80 26.62 -20.04 -8.52
C VAL A 80 27.83 -19.79 -7.61
N ALA A 81 27.76 -20.18 -6.33
CA ALA A 81 28.82 -20.06 -5.33
C ALA A 81 29.52 -21.40 -5.07
#